data_AF-A0A6B3HMH8-F1
#
_entry.id   AF-A0A6B3HMH8-F1
#
_cell.length_a   1.000
_cell.length_b   1.000
_cell.length_c   1.000
_cell.angle_alpha   90.00
_cell.angle_beta   90.00
_cell.angle_gamma   90.00
#
_symmetry.space_group_name_H-M   'P 1'
#
loop_
_entity.id
_entity.type
_entity.pdbx_description
1 polymer ?
#
loop_
_entity_poly.entity_id
_entity_poly.type
_entity_poly.pdbx_seq_one_letter_code
_entity_poly.pdbx_strand_id
1 'polypeptide(L)'
;LLHPHITNIQTSWVKLGTEGAAEMLRSGANDLGGTLMEETISRMAGSSYGSYRSIQDLKAIAELAGRPSRPRTTLYGEVPAERVAAATASDGHLPELLPVLPS
;
A
#
# COMPACT_ATOMS: atom_id res chain seq x y z
N LEU A 1 14.46 -17.45 12.67
CA LEU A 1 15.90 -17.21 12.41
C LEU A 1 16.25 -15.73 12.24
N LEU A 2 15.38 -14.84 11.72
CA LEU A 2 15.63 -13.38 11.68
C LEU A 2 14.89 -12.55 12.74
N HIS A 3 13.84 -13.11 13.35
CA HIS A 3 13.32 -12.63 14.62
C HIS A 3 14.39 -12.90 15.70
N PRO A 4 14.83 -11.93 16.53
CA PRO A 4 14.27 -10.60 16.88
C PRO A 4 14.90 -9.39 16.17
N HIS A 5 15.85 -9.59 15.25
CA HIS A 5 16.67 -8.51 14.68
C HIS A 5 15.99 -7.77 13.52
N ILE A 6 15.15 -8.47 12.76
CA ILE A 6 14.29 -7.88 11.72
C ILE A 6 12.86 -8.22 12.11
N THR A 7 12.19 -7.25 12.73
CA THR A 7 10.86 -7.43 13.32
C THR A 7 9.73 -7.22 12.33
N ASN A 8 10.02 -6.63 11.16
CA ASN A 8 9.02 -6.37 10.13
C ASN A 8 9.48 -6.89 8.78
N ILE A 9 8.60 -7.64 8.12
CA ILE A 9 8.84 -8.22 6.80
C ILE A 9 7.74 -7.72 5.87
N GLN A 10 8.16 -7.02 4.82
CA GLN A 10 7.25 -6.45 3.83
C GLN A 10 6.89 -7.47 2.75
N THR A 11 5.60 -7.52 2.41
CA THR A 11 5.09 -8.19 1.22
C THR A 11 4.71 -7.20 0.13
N SER A 12 4.98 -7.55 -1.12
CA SER A 12 4.79 -6.69 -2.29
C SER A 12 3.62 -7.17 -3.14
N TRP A 13 2.49 -6.48 -3.03
CA TRP A 13 1.28 -6.81 -3.80
C TRP A 13 1.45 -6.57 -5.31
N VAL A 14 2.32 -5.64 -5.73
CA VAL A 14 2.62 -5.42 -7.16
C VAL A 14 3.34 -6.60 -7.81
N LYS A 15 4.05 -7.41 -7.03
CA LYS A 15 4.76 -8.59 -7.55
C LYS A 15 3.94 -9.86 -7.41
N LEU A 16 3.14 -9.95 -6.34
CA LEU A 16 2.48 -11.18 -5.93
C LEU A 16 0.97 -11.18 -6.21
N GLY A 17 0.40 -10.05 -6.63
CA GLY A 17 -1.05 -9.87 -6.65
C GLY A 17 -1.66 -9.79 -5.25
N THR A 18 -2.98 -9.67 -5.19
CA THR A 18 -3.77 -9.57 -3.94
C THR A 18 -3.66 -10.87 -3.13
N GLU A 19 -3.86 -12.00 -3.78
CA GLU A 19 -3.93 -13.32 -3.17
C GLU A 19 -2.56 -13.75 -2.63
N GLY A 20 -1.50 -13.54 -3.43
CA GLY A 20 -0.14 -13.82 -3.01
C GLY A 20 0.32 -12.92 -1.87
N ALA A 21 -0.05 -11.63 -1.89
CA ALA A 21 0.23 -10.74 -0.75
C ALA A 21 -0.50 -11.19 0.53
N ALA A 22 -1.77 -11.58 0.43
CA ALA A 22 -2.53 -12.12 1.56
C ALA A 22 -1.92 -13.42 2.09
N GLU A 23 -1.41 -14.29 1.22
CA GLU A 23 -0.71 -15.52 1.63
C GLU A 23 0.59 -15.23 2.39
N MET A 24 1.37 -14.26 1.95
CA MET A 24 2.57 -13.83 2.67
C MET A 24 2.23 -13.26 4.05
N LEU A 25 1.12 -12.52 4.19
CA LEU A 25 0.64 -12.01 5.47
C LEU A 25 0.23 -13.16 6.41
N ARG A 26 -0.42 -14.22 5.90
CA ARG A 26 -0.71 -15.45 6.66
C ARG A 26 0.56 -16.20 7.04
N SER A 27 1.58 -16.15 6.19
CA SER A 27 2.87 -16.83 6.39
C SER A 27 3.87 -16.07 7.28
N GLY A 28 3.49 -14.92 7.84
CA GLY A 28 4.29 -14.22 8.85
C GLY A 28 4.81 -12.84 8.45
N ALA A 29 4.62 -12.40 7.20
CA ALA A 29 4.81 -10.99 6.86
C ALA A 29 3.81 -10.13 7.64
N ASN A 30 4.22 -8.93 8.03
CA ASN A 30 3.40 -8.02 8.83
C ASN A 30 3.37 -6.59 8.29
N ASP A 31 4.02 -6.34 7.16
CA ASP A 31 4.05 -5.06 6.48
C ASP A 31 3.57 -5.25 5.04
N LEU A 32 2.59 -4.45 4.62
CA LEU A 32 2.05 -4.47 3.26
C LEU A 32 2.60 -3.24 2.53
N GLY A 33 3.11 -3.44 1.32
CA GLY A 33 3.52 -2.33 0.45
C GLY A 33 2.41 -1.29 0.31
N GLY A 34 2.79 -0.02 0.20
CA GLY A 34 1.85 1.11 0.15
C GLY A 34 1.04 1.20 -1.13
N THR A 35 0.27 2.29 -1.24
CA THR A 35 -0.52 2.62 -2.44
C THR A 35 0.40 2.98 -3.59
N LEU A 36 -0.03 2.67 -4.81
CA LEU A 36 0.60 3.14 -6.04
C LEU A 36 -0.44 3.83 -6.88
N MET A 37 -0.02 4.92 -7.53
CA MET A 37 -0.77 5.53 -8.61
C MET A 37 -0.21 5.12 -9.95
N GLU A 38 -1.11 5.09 -10.93
CA GLU A 38 -0.90 4.66 -12.31
C GLU A 38 0.47 5.05 -12.86
N GLU A 39 1.39 4.08 -12.83
CA GLU A 39 2.72 4.26 -13.41
C GLU A 39 2.66 3.78 -14.87
N THR A 40 2.63 4.71 -15.81
CA THR A 40 2.59 4.46 -17.26
C THR A 40 3.70 3.49 -17.71
N ILE A 41 4.84 3.49 -17.01
CA ILE A 41 5.99 2.60 -17.24
C ILE A 41 5.64 1.14 -16.94
N SER A 42 4.91 0.85 -15.85
CA SER A 42 4.61 -0.53 -15.44
C SER A 42 3.61 -1.22 -16.37
N ARG A 43 2.69 -0.45 -16.98
CA ARG A 43 1.82 -0.93 -18.08
C ARG A 43 2.64 -1.25 -19.32
N MET A 44 3.54 -0.35 -19.72
CA MET A 44 4.38 -0.52 -20.92
C MET A 44 5.39 -1.68 -20.77
N ALA A 45 5.78 -2.03 -19.55
CA ALA A 45 6.69 -3.13 -19.25
C ALA A 45 6.01 -4.51 -19.12
N GLY A 46 4.70 -4.62 -19.35
CA GLY A 46 3.99 -5.90 -19.42
C GLY A 46 3.61 -6.53 -18.07
N SER A 47 3.53 -5.75 -16.98
CA SER A 47 3.04 -6.28 -15.70
C SER A 47 1.55 -6.64 -15.77
N SER A 48 1.18 -7.85 -15.32
CA SER A 48 -0.22 -8.29 -15.19
C SER A 48 -0.88 -7.83 -13.88
N TYR A 49 -0.07 -7.43 -12.89
CA TYR A 49 -0.54 -7.02 -11.56
C TYR A 49 -0.08 -5.58 -11.26
N GLY A 50 -1.07 -4.71 -11.05
CA GLY A 50 -0.93 -3.47 -10.28
C GLY A 50 -0.43 -2.22 -10.99
N SER A 51 -1.34 -1.51 -11.67
CA SER A 51 -1.14 -0.10 -12.03
C SER A 51 -1.64 0.86 -10.95
N TYR A 52 -2.58 0.46 -10.09
CA TYR A 52 -3.15 1.32 -9.05
C TYR A 52 -3.75 0.48 -7.91
N ARG A 53 -3.60 0.92 -6.66
CA ARG A 53 -4.34 0.40 -5.49
C ARG A 53 -4.62 1.51 -4.48
N SER A 54 -5.87 1.62 -4.06
CA SER A 54 -6.32 2.58 -3.06
C SER A 54 -5.99 2.13 -1.63
N ILE A 55 -6.21 3.00 -0.64
CA ILE A 55 -6.07 2.61 0.77
C ILE A 55 -7.09 1.51 1.13
N GLN A 56 -8.33 1.59 0.62
CA GLN A 56 -9.33 0.54 0.86
C GLN A 56 -8.91 -0.81 0.26
N ASP A 57 -8.31 -0.82 -0.94
CA ASP A 57 -7.84 -2.06 -1.53
C ASP A 57 -6.76 -2.74 -0.66
N LEU A 58 -5.84 -1.96 -0.08
CA LEU A 58 -4.82 -2.50 0.82
C LEU A 58 -5.44 -3.06 2.10
N LYS A 59 -6.47 -2.40 2.64
CA LYS A 59 -7.23 -2.93 3.78
C LYS A 59 -7.92 -4.24 3.43
N ALA A 60 -8.51 -4.35 2.24
CA ALA A 60 -9.14 -5.57 1.77
C ALA A 60 -8.16 -6.74 1.64
N ILE A 61 -6.91 -6.49 1.23
CA ILE A 61 -5.84 -7.52 1.22
C ILE A 61 -5.56 -8.02 2.65
N ALA A 62 -5.44 -7.11 3.62
CA ALA A 62 -5.20 -7.48 5.01
C ALA A 62 -6.40 -8.25 5.61
N GLU A 63 -7.62 -7.83 5.29
CA GLU A 63 -8.86 -8.51 5.69
C GLU A 63 -8.97 -9.91 5.08
N LEU A 64 -8.61 -10.09 3.81
CA LEU A 64 -8.52 -11.39 3.16
C LEU A 64 -7.50 -12.33 3.86
N ALA A 65 -6.47 -11.76 4.48
CA ALA A 65 -5.53 -12.50 5.31
C ALA A 65 -6.02 -12.72 6.75
N GLY A 66 -7.20 -12.20 7.13
CA GLY A 66 -7.75 -12.26 8.48
C GLY A 66 -6.97 -11.39 9.48
N ARG A 67 -6.32 -10.32 9.01
CA ARG A 67 -5.43 -9.48 9.85
C ARG A 67 -5.92 -8.04 9.92
N PRO A 68 -5.75 -7.36 11.07
CA PRO A 68 -5.99 -5.93 11.15
C PRO A 68 -4.95 -5.16 10.32
N SER A 69 -5.31 -3.97 9.86
CA SER A 69 -4.41 -3.07 9.14
C SER A 69 -4.33 -1.71 9.83
N ARG A 70 -3.15 -1.08 9.76
CA ARG A 70 -2.94 0.29 10.21
C ARG A 70 -1.87 0.98 9.36
N PRO A 71 -1.98 2.30 9.13
CA PRO A 71 -0.87 3.07 8.60
C PRO A 71 0.29 3.12 9.61
N ARG A 72 1.51 3.33 9.13
CA ARG A 72 2.72 3.40 9.95
C ARG A 72 3.66 4.51 9.51
N THR A 73 4.49 4.98 10.43
CA THR A 73 5.64 5.83 10.10
C THR A 73 6.80 4.98 9.57
N THR A 74 7.86 5.64 9.12
CA THR A 74 9.12 4.97 8.72
C THR A 74 9.71 4.10 9.83
N LEU A 75 9.53 4.51 11.09
CA LEU A 75 9.98 3.78 12.28
C LEU A 75 8.91 2.83 12.83
N TYR A 76 7.90 2.47 12.02
CA TYR A 76 6.80 1.56 12.38
C TYR A 76 5.88 2.03 13.52
N GLY A 77 5.99 3.31 13.92
CA GLY A 77 5.15 3.93 14.95
C GLY A 77 3.78 4.35 14.43
N GLU A 78 3.03 5.05 15.30
CA GLU A 78 1.73 5.63 14.99
C GLU A 78 1.84 6.82 14.04
N VAL A 79 0.89 6.91 13.10
CA VAL A 79 0.80 8.05 12.17
C VAL A 79 -0.08 9.12 12.79
N PRO A 80 0.34 10.40 12.80
CA PRO A 80 -0.47 11.50 13.32
C PRO A 80 -1.86 11.55 12.68
N ALA A 81 -2.89 11.83 13.47
CA ALA A 81 -4.29 11.81 13.03
C ALA A 81 -4.55 12.72 11.82
N GLU A 82 -3.93 13.90 11.77
CA GLU A 82 -3.97 14.82 10.63
C GLU A 82 -3.53 14.13 9.32
N ARG A 83 -2.45 13.33 9.37
CA ARG A 83 -1.93 12.61 8.20
C ARG A 83 -2.81 11.45 7.78
N VAL A 84 -3.43 10.77 8.74
CA VAL A 84 -4.43 9.72 8.45
C VAL A 84 -5.67 10.34 7.78
N ALA A 85 -6.13 11.49 8.26
CA ALA A 85 -7.27 12.21 7.69
C ALA A 85 -6.97 12.67 6.26
N ALA A 86 -5.81 13.28 6.03
CA ALA A 86 -5.38 13.70 4.70
C ALA A 86 -5.28 12.51 3.72
N ALA A 87 -4.68 11.40 4.14
CA ALA A 87 -4.57 10.20 3.30
C ALA A 87 -5.95 9.62 2.97
N THR A 88 -6.86 9.57 3.95
CA THR A 88 -8.23 9.04 3.75
C THR A 88 -9.07 9.94 2.85
N ALA A 89 -8.90 11.27 2.94
CA ALA A 89 -9.62 12.22 2.09
C ALA A 89 -9.31 12.03 0.61
N SER A 90 -8.10 11.56 0.28
CA SER A 90 -7.68 11.27 -1.10
C SER A 90 -7.83 9.80 -1.49
N ASP A 91 -7.95 8.88 -0.54
CA ASP A 91 -7.93 7.40 -0.71
C ASP A 91 -6.79 6.86 -1.59
N GLY A 92 -5.70 7.62 -1.74
CA GLY A 92 -4.60 7.28 -2.66
C GLY A 92 -4.78 7.77 -4.10
N HIS A 93 -5.77 8.61 -4.38
CA HIS A 93 -5.93 9.35 -5.63
C HIS A 93 -5.24 10.73 -5.58
N LEU A 94 -4.76 11.22 -6.72
CA LEU A 94 -4.38 12.63 -6.85
C LEU A 94 -5.64 13.49 -6.75
N PRO A 95 -5.57 14.66 -6.11
CA PRO A 95 -6.62 15.67 -6.28
C PRO A 95 -6.70 16.07 -7.75
N GLU A 96 -7.90 16.48 -8.20
CA GLU A 96 -8.06 17.10 -9.50
C GLU A 96 -7.13 18.33 -9.57
N LEU A 97 -6.14 18.28 -10.46
CA LEU A 97 -5.19 19.37 -10.64
C LEU A 97 -5.95 20.54 -11.26
N LEU A 98 -6.02 21.65 -10.53
CA LEU A 98 -6.55 22.90 -11.09
C LEU A 98 -5.73 23.28 -12.33
N PRO A 99 -6.37 23.79 -13.39
CA PRO A 99 -5.65 24.19 -14.59
C PRO A 99 -4.58 25.22 -14.23
N VAL A 100 -3.36 25.01 -14.74
CA VAL A 100 -2.29 25.98 -14.62
C VAL A 100 -2.74 27.23 -15.37
N LEU A 101 -2.97 28.32 -14.65
CA LEU A 101 -3.31 29.60 -15.27
C LEU A 101 -2.15 30.00 -16.20
N PRO A 102 -2.44 30.42 -17.46
CA PRO A 102 -1.39 30.91 -18.34
C PRO A 102 -0.74 32.15 -17.69
N SER A 103 0.60 32.17 -17.70
CA SER A 103 1.44 33.29 -17.27
C SER A 103 1.26 34.52 -18.14
#